data_AF-A0A523QRX4-F1
#
_entry.id   AF-A0A523QRX4-F1
#
_cell.length_a   1.000
_cell.length_b   1.000
_cell.length_c   1.000
_cell.angle_alpha   90.00
_cell.angle_beta   90.00
_cell.angle_gamma   90.00
#
_symmetry.space_group_name_H-M   'P 1'
#
loop_
_entity.id
_entity.type
_entity.pdbx_description
1 polymer ?
#
loop_
_entity_poly.entity_id
_entity_poly.type
_entity_poly.pdbx_seq_one_letter_code
_entity_poly.pdbx_strand_id
1 'polypeptide(L)'
;QGLMHIGQRDIAWLRVSKQAVEKGFKLSHIGTLLHAKLHQDFGRIFDKLQVKLYTEEAKVKETAEKAKEVYTTRDVRIEGMTDETTDIYYSCTLCQSFAPSHVCVISPERTGLCGSYNWMDCKAAFEISPTGPNQPVEKGEMIDTKLGQWKGVNEFITKASRGKIDHYNFYSIINDPMTTCGCCECIAAVLPLCNGVMTVNREYSSDTPCGMKFTTLAGTIGGGISTPGFVGHGKYNTTQKKFIIGDGGLLRIVWMPKSLKEEIADRFKARAEELGVPDLLDKVADETIGTSEEEILPFLEEKGHPALTMDPILG
;
A
#
# COMPACT_ATOMS: atom_id res chain seq x y z
N GLN A 1 22.42 7.57 12.44
CA GLN A 1 21.68 8.84 12.22
C GLN A 1 22.15 9.46 10.91
N GLY A 2 21.27 10.06 10.11
CA GLY A 2 21.61 10.63 8.79
C GLY A 2 21.43 9.68 7.60
N LEU A 3 20.84 8.50 7.81
CA LEU A 3 20.36 7.61 6.76
C LEU A 3 18.83 7.64 6.75
N MET A 4 18.24 7.60 5.57
CA MET A 4 16.81 7.40 5.35
C MET A 4 16.65 6.21 4.41
N HIS A 5 15.72 5.32 4.74
CA HIS A 5 15.26 4.23 3.88
C HIS A 5 13.73 4.28 3.84
N ILE A 6 13.15 4.19 2.65
CA ILE A 6 11.70 4.05 2.44
C ILE A 6 11.44 3.11 1.26
N GLY A 7 10.22 2.57 1.16
CA GLY A 7 9.89 1.57 0.16
C GLY A 7 10.40 0.19 0.52
N GLN A 8 10.32 -0.72 -0.44
CA GLN A 8 10.52 -2.15 -0.26
C GLN A 8 10.92 -2.81 -1.58
N ARG A 9 11.43 -4.04 -1.51
CA ARG A 9 11.87 -4.81 -2.70
C ARG A 9 12.79 -3.96 -3.61
N ASP A 10 12.49 -3.87 -4.89
CA ASP A 10 13.21 -3.17 -5.93
C ASP A 10 12.79 -1.69 -6.11
N ILE A 11 11.82 -1.23 -5.32
CA ILE A 11 11.42 0.19 -5.24
C ILE A 11 11.95 0.88 -3.97
N ALA A 12 12.89 0.24 -3.27
CA ALA A 12 13.52 0.79 -2.08
C ALA A 12 14.33 2.05 -2.41
N TRP A 13 14.15 3.10 -1.61
CA TRP A 13 14.83 4.38 -1.75
C TRP A 13 15.65 4.70 -0.52
N LEU A 14 16.97 4.81 -0.71
CA LEU A 14 17.93 5.18 0.33
C LEU A 14 18.49 6.59 0.08
N ARG A 15 18.58 7.40 1.12
CA ARG A 15 19.33 8.67 1.13
C ARG A 15 20.33 8.70 2.27
N VAL A 16 21.51 9.25 2.00
CA VAL A 16 22.59 9.47 3.00
C VAL A 16 22.88 10.96 3.08
N SER A 17 22.84 11.52 4.29
CA SER A 17 23.11 12.95 4.49
C SER A 17 24.59 13.26 4.33
N LYS A 18 24.91 14.48 3.87
CA LYS A 18 26.30 14.98 3.78
C LYS A 18 27.01 14.87 5.14
N GLN A 19 26.32 15.22 6.22
CA GLN A 19 26.83 15.13 7.58
C GLN A 19 27.20 13.68 7.98
N ALA A 20 26.45 12.67 7.54
CA ALA A 20 26.79 11.27 7.82
C ALA A 20 28.10 10.89 7.11
N VAL A 21 28.27 11.31 5.86
CA VAL A 21 29.50 11.09 5.08
C VAL A 21 30.69 11.81 5.73
N GLU A 22 30.54 13.08 6.11
CA GLU A 22 31.56 13.87 6.82
C GLU A 22 32.01 13.21 8.13
N LYS A 23 31.09 12.54 8.84
CA LYS A 23 31.38 11.76 10.05
C LYS A 23 31.95 10.36 9.76
N GLY A 24 32.28 10.06 8.51
CA GLY A 24 32.97 8.82 8.11
C GLY A 24 32.04 7.68 7.71
N PHE A 25 30.77 7.93 7.41
CA PHE A 25 29.88 6.87 6.92
C PHE A 25 30.38 6.28 5.59
N LYS A 26 30.43 4.95 5.52
CA LYS A 26 30.76 4.16 4.33
C LYS A 26 29.62 3.19 4.03
N LEU A 27 29.44 2.81 2.77
CA LEU A 27 28.41 1.84 2.38
C LEU A 27 28.54 0.51 3.14
N SER A 28 29.77 0.06 3.45
CA SER A 28 30.01 -1.13 4.26
C SER A 28 29.32 -1.10 5.63
N HIS A 29 29.07 0.08 6.20
CA HIS A 29 28.33 0.21 7.46
C HIS A 29 26.87 -0.23 7.34
N ILE A 30 26.26 -0.19 6.15
CA ILE A 30 24.94 -0.78 5.91
C ILE A 30 25.02 -2.30 6.15
N GLY A 31 26.06 -2.95 5.62
CA GLY A 31 26.31 -4.37 5.83
C GLY A 31 26.54 -4.72 7.31
N THR A 32 27.36 -3.93 8.01
CA THR A 32 27.58 -4.09 9.46
C THR A 32 26.28 -3.94 10.26
N LEU A 33 25.47 -2.93 9.92
CA LEU A 33 24.19 -2.68 10.60
C LEU A 33 23.20 -3.83 10.37
N LEU A 34 23.02 -4.26 9.13
CA LEU A 34 22.17 -5.41 8.80
C LEU A 34 22.65 -6.68 9.48
N HIS A 35 23.96 -6.93 9.49
CA HIS A 35 24.54 -8.08 10.19
C HIS A 35 24.26 -8.05 11.68
N ALA A 36 24.52 -6.95 12.37
CA ALA A 36 24.29 -6.84 13.80
C ALA A 36 22.80 -6.94 14.15
N LYS A 37 21.94 -6.19 13.45
CA LYS A 37 20.50 -6.14 13.72
C LYS A 37 19.79 -7.46 13.42
N LEU A 38 20.06 -8.08 12.28
CA LEU A 38 19.42 -9.35 11.93
C LEU A 38 19.85 -10.49 12.86
N HIS A 39 21.11 -10.56 13.31
CA HIS A 39 21.51 -11.55 14.32
C HIS A 39 20.88 -11.26 15.68
N GLN A 40 20.80 -9.99 16.09
CA GLN A 40 20.14 -9.61 17.34
C GLN A 40 18.67 -10.03 17.34
N ASP A 41 17.97 -9.76 16.24
CA ASP A 41 16.52 -9.92 16.18
C ASP A 41 16.11 -11.37 15.78
N PHE A 42 16.95 -12.08 15.00
CA PHE A 42 16.62 -13.37 14.39
C PHE A 42 17.72 -14.45 14.51
N GLY A 43 18.69 -14.30 15.40
CA GLY A 43 19.80 -15.26 15.56
C GLY A 43 19.41 -16.67 16.01
N ARG A 44 18.12 -16.91 16.30
CA ARG A 44 17.56 -18.25 16.52
C ARG A 44 17.10 -18.94 15.22
N ILE A 45 17.01 -18.20 14.12
CA ILE A 45 16.50 -18.67 12.82
C ILE A 45 17.66 -19.00 11.88
N PHE A 46 18.78 -18.29 11.97
CA PHE A 46 19.94 -18.52 11.13
C PHE A 46 21.25 -18.35 11.92
N ASP A 47 22.30 -19.04 11.47
CA ASP A 47 23.62 -19.04 12.13
C ASP A 47 24.63 -18.06 11.52
N LYS A 48 24.53 -17.78 10.21
CA LYS A 48 25.50 -16.96 9.46
C LYS A 48 24.78 -16.01 8.51
N LEU A 49 25.30 -14.80 8.39
CA LEU A 49 24.81 -13.79 7.44
C LEU A 49 25.96 -13.24 6.59
N GLN A 50 25.74 -13.17 5.27
CA GLN A 50 26.58 -12.41 4.35
C GLN A 50 25.74 -11.32 3.70
N VAL A 51 26.24 -10.08 3.73
CA VAL A 51 25.61 -8.94 3.04
C VAL A 51 26.50 -8.53 1.86
N LYS A 52 25.89 -8.39 0.67
CA LYS A 52 26.55 -7.86 -0.52
C LYS A 52 25.84 -6.59 -0.96
N LEU A 53 26.60 -5.52 -1.19
CA LEU A 53 26.09 -4.25 -1.68
C LEU A 53 26.64 -4.05 -3.08
N TYR A 54 25.75 -3.99 -4.07
CA TYR A 54 26.11 -3.74 -5.46
C TYR A 54 25.82 -2.28 -5.80
N THR A 55 26.83 -1.56 -6.28
CA THR A 55 26.71 -0.19 -6.78
C THR A 55 27.06 -0.07 -8.27
N GLU A 56 27.57 -1.14 -8.86
CA GLU A 56 27.89 -1.24 -10.29
C GLU A 56 26.60 -1.53 -11.07
N GLU A 57 26.26 -0.69 -12.05
CA GLU A 57 24.98 -0.74 -12.76
C GLU A 57 24.66 -2.13 -13.34
N ALA A 58 25.63 -2.77 -13.99
CA ALA A 58 25.43 -4.10 -14.58
C ALA A 58 25.07 -5.16 -13.51
N LYS A 59 25.74 -5.12 -12.35
CA LYS A 59 25.47 -6.05 -11.23
C LYS A 59 24.16 -5.75 -10.53
N VAL A 60 23.78 -4.47 -10.43
CA VAL A 60 22.49 -4.06 -9.90
C VAL A 60 21.37 -4.62 -10.79
N LYS A 61 21.43 -4.42 -12.11
CA LYS A 61 20.44 -4.96 -13.06
C LYS A 61 20.33 -6.47 -12.98
N GLU A 62 21.46 -7.18 -13.00
CA GLU A 62 21.50 -8.65 -12.88
C GLU A 62 20.85 -9.14 -11.57
N THR A 63 21.13 -8.47 -10.45
CA THR A 63 20.61 -8.87 -9.13
C THR A 63 19.13 -8.51 -8.98
N ALA A 64 18.69 -7.39 -9.57
CA ALA A 64 17.30 -6.96 -9.55
C ALA A 64 16.39 -7.97 -10.27
N GLU A 65 16.79 -8.49 -11.43
CA GLU A 65 16.02 -9.53 -12.13
C GLU A 65 15.89 -10.81 -11.31
N LYS A 66 16.98 -11.27 -10.68
CA LYS A 66 16.94 -12.42 -9.76
C LYS A 66 16.03 -12.17 -8.56
N ALA A 67 16.02 -10.94 -8.03
CA ALA A 67 15.17 -10.58 -6.90
C ALA A 67 13.68 -10.60 -7.29
N LYS A 68 13.34 -10.14 -8.50
CA LYS A 68 11.96 -10.19 -9.03
C LYS A 68 11.40 -11.61 -9.07
N GLU A 69 12.18 -12.61 -9.47
CA GLU A 69 11.76 -14.02 -9.43
C GLU A 69 11.36 -14.49 -8.02
N VAL A 70 12.12 -14.06 -7.01
CA VAL A 70 11.81 -14.35 -5.59
C VAL A 70 10.53 -13.63 -5.15
N TYR A 71 10.34 -12.39 -5.61
CA TYR A 71 9.14 -11.61 -5.30
C TYR A 71 7.89 -12.26 -5.91
N THR A 72 7.94 -12.66 -7.18
CA THR A 72 6.85 -13.40 -7.84
C THR A 72 6.51 -14.68 -7.10
N THR A 73 7.52 -15.46 -6.69
CA THR A 73 7.30 -16.69 -5.93
C THR A 73 6.61 -16.44 -4.58
N ARG A 74 6.91 -15.31 -3.92
CA ARG A 74 6.24 -14.90 -2.67
C ARG A 74 4.80 -14.48 -2.92
N ASP A 75 4.56 -13.71 -3.97
CA ASP A 75 3.23 -13.18 -4.29
C ASP A 75 2.25 -14.31 -4.64
N VAL A 76 2.67 -15.30 -5.44
CA VAL A 76 1.86 -16.47 -5.84
C VAL A 76 1.34 -17.28 -4.63
N ARG A 77 2.08 -17.29 -3.50
CA ARG A 77 1.63 -18.02 -2.29
C ARG A 77 0.37 -17.45 -1.66
N ILE A 78 0.04 -16.19 -1.95
CA ILE A 78 -1.12 -15.51 -1.37
C ILE A 78 -2.29 -15.44 -2.34
N GLU A 79 -2.05 -15.57 -3.64
CA GLU A 79 -3.10 -15.49 -4.67
C GLU A 79 -4.23 -16.53 -4.48
N GLY A 80 -3.96 -17.65 -3.78
CA GLY A 80 -4.97 -18.66 -3.44
C GLY A 80 -5.81 -18.35 -2.19
N MET A 81 -5.52 -17.28 -1.46
CA MET A 81 -6.22 -16.89 -0.22
C MET A 81 -7.14 -15.69 -0.47
N THR A 82 -8.38 -15.78 0.01
CA THR A 82 -9.33 -14.66 0.03
C THR A 82 -9.73 -14.30 1.45
N ASP A 83 -10.31 -13.12 1.62
CA ASP A 83 -10.78 -12.62 2.93
C ASP A 83 -11.90 -13.51 3.51
N GLU A 84 -12.65 -14.23 2.67
CA GLU A 84 -13.65 -15.22 3.07
C GLU A 84 -13.05 -16.56 3.51
N THR A 85 -11.87 -16.93 3.02
CA THR A 85 -11.25 -18.25 3.28
C THR A 85 -10.48 -18.35 4.60
N THR A 86 -10.40 -17.26 5.37
CA THR A 86 -9.70 -17.22 6.67
C THR A 86 -10.52 -16.46 7.71
N ASP A 87 -10.56 -16.97 8.94
CA ASP A 87 -11.16 -16.29 10.10
C ASP A 87 -10.21 -15.34 10.82
N ILE A 88 -8.94 -15.37 10.44
CA ILE A 88 -7.86 -14.63 11.07
C ILE A 88 -7.28 -13.64 10.07
N TYR A 89 -7.20 -12.38 10.47
CA TYR A 89 -6.35 -11.35 9.90
C TYR A 89 -5.14 -11.11 10.80
N TYR A 90 -4.22 -10.24 10.38
CA TYR A 90 -3.11 -9.85 11.23
C TYR A 90 -3.02 -8.34 11.32
N SER A 91 -2.80 -7.85 12.54
CA SER A 91 -2.45 -6.45 12.72
C SER A 91 -0.98 -6.19 12.39
N CYS A 92 -0.63 -4.91 12.23
CA CYS A 92 0.74 -4.43 12.28
C CYS A 92 0.77 -3.07 12.99
N THR A 93 1.50 -3.00 14.10
CA THR A 93 1.71 -1.78 14.91
C THR A 93 3.13 -1.21 14.81
N LEU A 94 3.95 -1.73 13.89
CA LEU A 94 5.36 -1.33 13.71
C LEU A 94 5.52 0.19 13.48
N CYS A 95 4.56 0.76 12.77
CA CYS A 95 4.52 2.19 12.44
C CYS A 95 4.05 3.11 13.58
N GLN A 96 3.67 2.57 14.75
CA GLN A 96 3.29 3.39 15.92
C GLN A 96 4.46 4.18 16.51
N SER A 97 5.69 3.85 16.13
CA SER A 97 6.88 4.65 16.44
C SER A 97 6.81 6.08 15.87
N PHE A 98 6.01 6.32 14.83
CA PHE A 98 5.83 7.65 14.23
C PHE A 98 4.36 8.09 14.10
N ALA A 99 3.41 7.15 14.04
CA ALA A 99 1.96 7.42 14.03
C ALA A 99 1.28 6.64 15.18
N PRO A 100 1.28 7.16 16.43
CA PRO A 100 0.97 6.37 17.63
C PRO A 100 -0.41 5.71 17.69
N SER A 101 -1.41 6.26 17.00
CA SER A 101 -2.76 5.70 16.91
C SER A 101 -2.97 4.79 15.71
N HIS A 102 -2.03 4.73 14.77
CA HIS A 102 -2.17 3.95 13.55
C HIS A 102 -2.08 2.44 13.83
N VAL A 103 -2.98 1.69 13.19
CA VAL A 103 -3.00 0.23 13.21
C VAL A 103 -3.38 -0.26 11.81
N CYS A 104 -2.45 -0.94 11.14
CA CYS A 104 -2.83 -1.77 9.99
C CYS A 104 -3.51 -3.03 10.48
N VAL A 105 -4.58 -3.44 9.80
CA VAL A 105 -5.06 -4.81 9.83
C VAL A 105 -5.02 -5.32 8.39
N ILE A 106 -4.30 -6.43 8.20
CA ILE A 106 -3.85 -6.98 6.93
C ILE A 106 -4.59 -8.27 6.70
N SER A 107 -5.31 -8.33 5.58
CA SER A 107 -6.04 -9.49 5.11
C SER A 107 -5.35 -10.07 3.87
N PRO A 108 -5.72 -11.28 3.42
CA PRO A 108 -5.22 -11.82 2.15
C PRO A 108 -5.40 -10.87 0.96
N GLU A 109 -6.52 -10.14 0.92
CA GLU A 109 -6.87 -9.24 -0.20
C GLU A 109 -6.65 -7.75 0.12
N ARG A 110 -6.03 -7.44 1.26
CA ARG A 110 -5.58 -6.10 1.64
C ARG A 110 -4.19 -6.11 2.26
N THR A 111 -3.18 -5.96 1.41
CA THR A 111 -1.77 -5.80 1.82
C THR A 111 -1.59 -4.53 2.65
N GLY A 112 -0.66 -4.53 3.61
CA GLY A 112 -0.31 -3.33 4.37
C GLY A 112 0.09 -2.18 3.46
N LEU A 113 -0.25 -0.93 3.84
CA LEU A 113 -0.06 0.24 2.98
C LEU A 113 1.38 0.47 2.49
N CYS A 114 2.37 -0.07 3.21
CA CYS A 114 3.78 0.00 2.83
C CYS A 114 4.17 -0.97 1.70
N GLY A 115 3.25 -1.81 1.22
CA GLY A 115 3.50 -2.86 0.23
C GLY A 115 4.37 -4.02 0.71
N SER A 116 4.94 -3.93 1.91
CA SER A 116 5.99 -4.83 2.40
C SER A 116 5.46 -6.01 3.22
N TYR A 117 4.27 -5.86 3.81
CA TYR A 117 3.65 -6.85 4.69
C TYR A 117 2.34 -7.30 4.09
N ASN A 118 2.31 -8.53 3.62
CA ASN A 118 1.09 -9.24 3.29
C ASN A 118 0.67 -10.16 4.45
N TRP A 119 -0.45 -10.87 4.30
CA TRP A 119 -0.98 -11.74 5.34
C TRP A 119 0.00 -12.82 5.80
N MET A 120 0.69 -13.48 4.87
CA MET A 120 1.67 -14.55 5.17
C MET A 120 2.90 -14.01 5.90
N ASP A 121 3.38 -12.83 5.52
CA ASP A 121 4.51 -12.17 6.19
C ASP A 121 4.14 -11.85 7.64
N CYS A 122 2.91 -11.39 7.89
CA CYS A 122 2.45 -11.10 9.25
C CYS A 122 2.29 -12.36 10.09
N LYS A 123 1.76 -13.44 9.50
CA LYS A 123 1.70 -14.75 10.14
C LYS A 123 3.09 -15.24 10.53
N ALA A 124 4.04 -15.22 9.60
CA ALA A 124 5.42 -15.62 9.86
C ALA A 124 6.07 -14.73 10.93
N ALA A 125 5.85 -13.42 10.89
CA ALA A 125 6.37 -12.48 11.89
C ALA A 125 5.84 -12.79 13.31
N PHE A 126 4.56 -13.15 13.44
CA PHE A 126 3.96 -13.58 14.70
C PHE A 126 4.54 -14.92 15.18
N GLU A 127 4.69 -15.91 14.29
CA GLU A 127 5.28 -17.21 14.63
C GLU A 127 6.74 -17.09 15.09
N ILE A 128 7.49 -16.16 14.49
CA ILE A 128 8.87 -15.83 14.88
C ILE A 128 8.91 -15.09 16.23
N SER A 129 8.02 -14.13 16.44
CA SER A 129 7.98 -13.29 17.63
C SER A 129 6.53 -13.03 18.07
N PRO A 130 5.96 -13.88 18.95
CA PRO A 130 4.57 -13.75 19.39
C PRO A 130 4.27 -12.46 20.16
N THR A 131 5.29 -11.79 20.69
CA THR A 131 5.18 -10.46 21.35
C THR A 131 5.51 -9.30 20.40
N GLY A 132 5.68 -9.59 19.11
CA GLY A 132 6.03 -8.62 18.08
C GLY A 132 4.86 -7.71 17.67
N PRO A 133 5.10 -6.84 16.68
CA PRO A 133 4.10 -5.87 16.21
C PRO A 133 2.96 -6.48 15.40
N ASN A 134 3.11 -7.73 14.94
CA ASN A 134 2.10 -8.46 14.20
C ASN A 134 1.37 -9.41 15.14
N GLN A 135 0.07 -9.19 15.32
CA GLN A 135 -0.78 -9.99 16.20
C GLN A 135 -1.95 -10.55 15.41
N PRO A 136 -2.37 -11.81 15.63
CA PRO A 136 -3.57 -12.36 15.03
C PRO A 136 -4.80 -11.56 15.48
N VAL A 137 -5.71 -11.31 14.56
CA VAL A 137 -6.97 -10.61 14.78
C VAL A 137 -8.08 -11.52 14.27
N GLU A 138 -8.85 -12.10 15.19
CA GLU A 138 -10.05 -12.84 14.82
C GLU A 138 -11.08 -11.86 14.24
N LYS A 139 -11.65 -12.19 13.07
CA LYS A 139 -12.67 -11.33 12.46
C LYS A 139 -13.87 -11.17 13.40
N GLY A 140 -14.32 -12.25 14.01
CA GLY A 140 -15.56 -12.26 14.81
C GLY A 140 -16.79 -12.03 13.94
N GLU A 141 -17.82 -11.41 14.51
CA GLU A 141 -19.08 -11.12 13.82
C GLU A 141 -18.90 -10.14 12.66
N MET A 142 -19.45 -10.47 11.49
CA MET A 142 -19.54 -9.58 10.34
C MET A 142 -20.62 -8.53 10.60
N ILE A 143 -20.24 -7.25 10.62
CA ILE A 143 -21.16 -6.12 10.82
C ILE A 143 -21.67 -5.61 9.47
N ASP A 144 -20.77 -5.43 8.51
CA ASP A 144 -21.10 -4.95 7.17
C ASP A 144 -20.27 -5.69 6.12
N THR A 145 -20.95 -6.44 5.25
CA THR A 145 -20.33 -7.22 4.18
C THR A 145 -19.84 -6.37 3.01
N LYS A 146 -20.51 -5.26 2.72
CA LYS A 146 -20.18 -4.34 1.62
C LYS A 146 -18.95 -3.51 1.98
N LEU A 147 -18.94 -2.96 3.20
CA LEU A 147 -17.86 -2.10 3.68
C LEU A 147 -16.68 -2.90 4.26
N GLY A 148 -16.88 -4.18 4.56
CA GLY A 148 -15.86 -5.03 5.17
C GLY A 148 -15.59 -4.58 6.60
N GLN A 149 -16.62 -4.68 7.44
CA GLN A 149 -16.53 -4.33 8.85
C GLN A 149 -16.82 -5.55 9.71
N TRP A 150 -15.94 -5.80 10.68
CA TRP A 150 -16.08 -6.91 11.62
C TRP A 150 -15.87 -6.46 13.06
N LYS A 151 -16.64 -7.04 13.97
CA LYS A 151 -16.62 -6.70 15.39
C LYS A 151 -15.25 -6.96 16.03
N GLY A 152 -14.65 -8.12 15.78
CA GLY A 152 -13.35 -8.48 16.37
C GLY A 152 -12.21 -7.58 15.87
N VAL A 153 -12.30 -7.12 14.62
CA VAL A 153 -11.38 -6.14 14.06
C VAL A 153 -11.54 -4.78 14.74
N ASN A 154 -12.77 -4.29 14.91
CA ASN A 154 -13.07 -3.03 15.61
C ASN A 154 -12.58 -3.05 17.06
N GLU A 155 -12.83 -4.14 17.80
CA GLU A 155 -12.36 -4.33 19.18
C GLU A 155 -10.83 -4.27 19.27
N PHE A 156 -10.13 -4.95 18.34
CA PHE A 156 -8.68 -4.92 18.28
C PHE A 156 -8.15 -3.51 17.99
N ILE A 157 -8.70 -2.83 16.98
CA ILE A 157 -8.29 -1.48 16.57
C ILE A 157 -8.51 -0.48 17.70
N THR A 158 -9.66 -0.54 18.38
CA THR A 158 -9.97 0.31 19.54
C THR A 158 -8.89 0.20 20.61
N LYS A 159 -8.51 -1.03 20.95
CA LYS A 159 -7.46 -1.27 21.95
C LYS A 159 -6.08 -0.80 21.46
N ALA A 160 -5.69 -1.22 20.26
CA ALA A 160 -4.35 -0.97 19.72
C ALA A 160 -4.10 0.50 19.35
N SER A 161 -5.16 1.26 19.03
CA SER A 161 -5.11 2.70 18.75
C SER A 161 -5.25 3.57 20.02
N ARG A 162 -5.36 2.95 21.21
CA ARG A 162 -5.60 3.63 22.50
C ARG A 162 -6.93 4.42 22.52
N GLY A 163 -7.97 3.84 21.92
CA GLY A 163 -9.31 4.41 21.84
C GLY A 163 -9.44 5.59 20.87
N LYS A 164 -8.44 5.83 20.00
CA LYS A 164 -8.49 6.92 19.02
C LYS A 164 -9.27 6.57 17.76
N ILE A 165 -9.28 5.30 17.40
CA ILE A 165 -10.01 4.74 16.27
C ILE A 165 -10.84 3.59 16.83
N ASP A 166 -12.15 3.71 16.77
CA ASP A 166 -13.09 2.69 17.24
C ASP A 166 -13.39 1.64 16.15
N HIS A 167 -13.36 2.05 14.88
CA HIS A 167 -13.54 1.20 13.72
C HIS A 167 -12.89 1.80 12.45
N TYR A 168 -12.79 0.98 11.40
CA TYR A 168 -12.69 1.45 10.02
C TYR A 168 -13.20 0.38 9.06
N ASN A 169 -13.51 0.79 7.83
CA ASN A 169 -14.04 -0.09 6.80
C ASN A 169 -12.93 -0.58 5.86
N PHE A 170 -12.94 -1.88 5.55
CA PHE A 170 -11.87 -2.48 4.74
C PHE A 170 -11.98 -2.13 3.27
N TYR A 171 -13.20 -1.89 2.80
CA TYR A 171 -13.53 -1.86 1.38
C TYR A 171 -14.07 -0.50 0.93
N SER A 172 -13.93 0.55 1.75
CA SER A 172 -14.39 1.90 1.41
C SER A 172 -13.30 2.94 1.64
N ILE A 173 -13.20 3.90 0.71
CA ILE A 173 -12.48 5.17 0.84
C ILE A 173 -13.40 6.26 1.40
N ILE A 174 -14.72 6.14 1.23
CA ILE A 174 -15.70 7.14 1.65
C ILE A 174 -16.07 7.00 3.13
N ASN A 175 -16.43 5.79 3.54
CA ASN A 175 -16.97 5.54 4.87
C ASN A 175 -15.84 5.07 5.77
N ASP A 176 -15.44 5.89 6.74
CA ASP A 176 -14.45 5.59 7.78
C ASP A 176 -13.27 4.73 7.29
N PRO A 177 -12.45 5.22 6.34
CA PRO A 177 -11.36 4.45 5.76
C PRO A 177 -10.27 4.14 6.80
N MET A 178 -9.47 3.11 6.52
CA MET A 178 -8.27 2.82 7.33
C MET A 178 -7.35 4.03 7.41
N THR A 179 -6.83 4.29 8.61
CA THR A 179 -5.86 5.37 8.83
C THR A 179 -4.56 5.15 8.05
N THR A 180 -3.86 6.23 7.72
CA THR A 180 -2.55 6.18 7.06
C THR A 180 -1.46 6.60 8.03
N CYS A 181 -0.36 5.85 8.05
CA CYS A 181 0.80 6.23 8.85
C CYS A 181 1.64 7.27 8.11
N GLY A 182 2.45 6.85 7.13
CA GLY A 182 3.42 7.73 6.47
C GLY A 182 4.36 7.02 5.51
N CYS A 183 4.36 5.68 5.52
CA CYS A 183 5.14 4.86 4.59
C CYS A 183 4.29 4.25 3.46
N CYS A 184 3.06 4.75 3.20
CA CYS A 184 2.26 4.28 2.07
C CYS A 184 3.03 4.41 0.75
N GLU A 185 2.85 3.44 -0.15
CA GLU A 185 3.42 3.53 -1.50
C GLU A 185 2.57 4.41 -2.40
N CYS A 186 1.25 4.36 -2.23
CA CYS A 186 0.28 5.13 -2.98
C CYS A 186 -0.73 5.83 -2.05
N ILE A 187 -1.38 6.86 -2.59
CA ILE A 187 -2.52 7.52 -1.96
C ILE A 187 -3.66 7.57 -2.98
N ALA A 188 -4.80 7.03 -2.59
CA ALA A 188 -6.04 7.20 -3.32
C ALA A 188 -6.79 8.44 -2.81
N ALA A 189 -7.42 9.18 -3.71
CA ALA A 189 -8.22 10.36 -3.42
C ALA A 189 -9.47 10.40 -4.32
N VAL A 190 -10.62 10.76 -3.76
CA VAL A 190 -11.87 10.91 -4.52
C VAL A 190 -11.80 12.14 -5.42
N LEU A 191 -12.30 11.99 -6.64
CA LEU A 191 -12.49 13.03 -7.65
C LEU A 191 -14.00 13.18 -7.90
N PRO A 192 -14.68 14.10 -7.21
CA PRO A 192 -16.13 14.22 -7.25
C PRO A 192 -16.69 14.51 -8.66
N LEU A 193 -16.03 15.37 -9.44
CA LEU A 193 -16.49 15.74 -10.79
C LEU A 193 -16.42 14.54 -11.74
N CYS A 194 -15.47 13.64 -11.52
CA CYS A 194 -15.27 12.43 -12.31
C CYS A 194 -16.02 11.20 -11.76
N ASN A 195 -16.82 11.36 -10.69
CA ASN A 195 -17.50 10.27 -9.98
C ASN A 195 -16.55 9.10 -9.66
N GLY A 196 -15.29 9.39 -9.35
CA GLY A 196 -14.21 8.42 -9.37
C GLY A 196 -13.14 8.66 -8.30
N VAL A 197 -12.05 7.93 -8.43
CA VAL A 197 -10.89 7.94 -7.54
C VAL A 197 -9.63 8.04 -8.39
N MET A 198 -8.71 8.90 -8.00
CA MET A 198 -7.32 8.85 -8.48
C MET A 198 -6.46 8.04 -7.52
N THR A 199 -5.36 7.45 -7.99
CA THR A 199 -4.28 6.99 -7.11
C THR A 199 -2.93 7.45 -7.60
N VAL A 200 -2.09 7.93 -6.69
CA VAL A 200 -0.76 8.48 -6.98
C VAL A 200 0.30 7.79 -6.13
N ASN A 201 1.38 7.32 -6.76
CA ASN A 201 2.52 6.71 -6.08
C ASN A 201 3.53 7.73 -5.57
N ARG A 202 4.28 7.34 -4.54
CA ARG A 202 5.27 8.17 -3.83
C ARG A 202 6.33 8.79 -4.72
N GLU A 203 6.70 8.10 -5.79
CA GLU A 203 7.75 8.57 -6.70
C GLU A 203 7.27 9.70 -7.63
N TYR A 204 5.95 9.88 -7.78
CA TYR A 204 5.38 10.95 -8.60
C TYR A 204 5.42 12.30 -7.86
N SER A 205 6.10 13.29 -8.46
CA SER A 205 6.40 14.58 -7.83
C SER A 205 5.60 15.77 -8.37
N SER A 206 4.72 15.53 -9.34
CA SER A 206 3.95 16.57 -10.02
C SER A 206 2.54 16.69 -9.44
N ASP A 207 1.78 17.65 -9.95
CA ASP A 207 0.40 17.86 -9.53
C ASP A 207 -0.51 16.73 -10.03
N THR A 208 -1.64 16.58 -9.34
CA THR A 208 -2.63 15.52 -9.60
C THR A 208 -4.02 16.16 -9.66
N PRO A 209 -5.02 15.48 -10.24
CA PRO A 209 -6.37 16.03 -10.38
C PRO A 209 -7.04 16.50 -9.09
N CYS A 210 -6.63 15.99 -7.92
CA CYS A 210 -7.16 16.49 -6.64
C CYS A 210 -6.50 17.80 -6.16
N GLY A 211 -5.70 18.47 -7.00
CA GLY A 211 -5.03 19.73 -6.71
C GLY A 211 -3.84 19.62 -5.75
N MET A 212 -3.38 18.40 -5.44
CA MET A 212 -2.28 18.16 -4.49
C MET A 212 -1.24 17.19 -5.04
N LYS A 213 0.04 17.46 -4.73
CA LYS A 213 1.13 16.51 -4.93
C LYS A 213 1.06 15.37 -3.91
N PHE A 214 1.72 14.25 -4.18
CA PHE A 214 1.85 13.14 -3.23
C PHE A 214 2.34 13.62 -1.85
N THR A 215 3.34 14.50 -1.79
CA THR A 215 3.90 14.99 -0.52
C THR A 215 2.89 15.78 0.31
N THR A 216 2.02 16.54 -0.34
CA THR A 216 0.96 17.31 0.32
C THR A 216 -0.10 16.35 0.84
N LEU A 217 -0.57 15.42 0.00
CA LEU A 217 -1.51 14.37 0.39
C LEU A 217 -1.00 13.55 1.59
N ALA A 218 0.27 13.12 1.55
CA ALA A 218 0.88 12.35 2.63
C ALA A 218 0.94 13.13 3.95
N GLY A 219 1.13 14.46 3.89
CA GLY A 219 1.05 15.34 5.05
C GLY A 219 -0.37 15.49 5.60
N THR A 220 -1.38 15.46 4.72
CA THR A 220 -2.79 15.59 5.10
C THR A 220 -3.34 14.32 5.76
N ILE A 221 -3.05 13.14 5.21
CA ILE A 221 -3.69 11.88 5.64
C ILE A 221 -2.83 11.07 6.62
N GLY A 222 -1.56 11.42 6.75
CA GLY A 222 -0.61 10.74 7.61
C GLY A 222 -0.91 10.96 9.10
N GLY A 223 -0.22 10.19 9.95
CA GLY A 223 -0.29 10.36 11.41
C GLY A 223 -1.35 9.52 12.13
N GLY A 224 -2.04 8.62 11.43
CA GLY A 224 -2.97 7.68 12.06
C GLY A 224 -4.35 8.28 12.33
N ILE A 225 -4.82 9.15 11.44
CA ILE A 225 -6.19 9.67 11.39
C ILE A 225 -7.00 8.98 10.28
N SER A 226 -8.31 8.88 10.46
CA SER A 226 -9.24 8.45 9.40
C SER A 226 -9.64 9.69 8.60
N THR A 227 -9.59 9.61 7.27
CA THR A 227 -9.85 10.76 6.39
C THR A 227 -10.75 10.33 5.24
N PRO A 228 -12.09 10.38 5.41
CA PRO A 228 -13.06 10.13 4.35
C PRO A 228 -12.68 10.81 3.03
N GLY A 229 -12.69 10.04 1.95
CA GLY A 229 -12.26 10.48 0.62
C GLY A 229 -10.78 10.28 0.30
N PHE A 230 -9.97 9.87 1.28
CA PHE A 230 -8.54 9.62 1.08
C PHE A 230 -8.06 8.36 1.82
N VAL A 231 -7.20 7.56 1.18
CA VAL A 231 -6.59 6.41 1.85
C VAL A 231 -5.21 6.07 1.28
N GLY A 232 -4.24 5.86 2.17
CA GLY A 232 -2.93 5.34 1.81
C GLY A 232 -2.99 3.82 1.62
N HIS A 233 -2.36 3.32 0.55
CA HIS A 233 -2.33 1.89 0.23
C HIS A 233 -1.01 1.48 -0.42
N GLY A 234 -0.77 0.17 -0.56
CA GLY A 234 0.35 -0.36 -1.32
C GLY A 234 0.04 -0.38 -2.82
N LYS A 235 1.05 -0.37 -3.69
CA LYS A 235 0.88 -0.42 -5.15
C LYS A 235 0.09 -1.67 -5.58
N TYR A 236 0.48 -2.82 -5.04
CA TYR A 236 -0.19 -4.10 -5.33
C TYR A 236 -1.62 -4.18 -4.83
N ASN A 237 -1.96 -3.42 -3.78
CA ASN A 237 -3.32 -3.40 -3.27
C ASN A 237 -4.30 -2.83 -4.29
N THR A 238 -3.89 -1.91 -5.18
CA THR A 238 -4.75 -1.38 -6.27
C THR A 238 -5.35 -2.49 -7.14
N THR A 239 -4.63 -3.60 -7.32
CA THR A 239 -5.05 -4.73 -8.16
C THR A 239 -5.59 -5.92 -7.37
N GLN A 240 -5.77 -5.80 -6.04
CA GLN A 240 -6.43 -6.85 -5.25
C GLN A 240 -7.94 -6.74 -5.38
N LYS A 241 -8.65 -7.88 -5.34
CA LYS A 241 -10.10 -7.94 -5.62
C LYS A 241 -10.94 -7.06 -4.68
N LYS A 242 -10.49 -6.88 -3.44
CA LYS A 242 -11.18 -6.10 -2.41
C LYS A 242 -10.79 -4.62 -2.35
N PHE A 243 -9.93 -4.15 -3.25
CA PHE A 243 -9.53 -2.76 -3.32
C PHE A 243 -10.76 -1.86 -3.49
N ILE A 244 -11.11 -1.10 -2.45
CA ILE A 244 -12.27 -0.18 -2.38
C ILE A 244 -13.58 -0.75 -2.98
N ILE A 245 -13.80 -2.08 -2.89
CA ILE A 245 -14.92 -2.74 -3.57
C ILE A 245 -16.30 -2.26 -3.06
N GLY A 246 -16.37 -1.78 -1.82
CA GLY A 246 -17.58 -1.18 -1.25
C GLY A 246 -18.00 0.11 -1.96
N ASP A 247 -17.08 0.78 -2.65
CA ASP A 247 -17.34 2.02 -3.41
C ASP A 247 -17.33 1.81 -4.94
N GLY A 248 -17.20 0.56 -5.41
CA GLY A 248 -17.17 0.21 -6.83
C GLY A 248 -15.82 -0.30 -7.34
N GLY A 249 -14.83 -0.39 -6.46
CA GLY A 249 -13.58 -1.09 -6.73
C GLY A 249 -12.71 -0.45 -7.81
N LEU A 250 -12.02 -1.31 -8.57
CA LEU A 250 -11.11 -0.88 -9.65
C LEU A 250 -11.80 -0.02 -10.72
N LEU A 251 -13.10 -0.22 -10.95
CA LEU A 251 -13.88 0.54 -11.95
C LEU A 251 -14.01 2.03 -11.60
N ARG A 252 -13.71 2.43 -10.36
CA ARG A 252 -13.67 3.83 -9.93
C ARG A 252 -12.36 4.54 -10.26
N ILE A 253 -11.31 3.82 -10.65
CA ILE A 253 -9.99 4.44 -10.87
C ILE A 253 -9.99 5.21 -12.18
N VAL A 254 -10.06 6.53 -12.10
CA VAL A 254 -10.14 7.44 -13.26
C VAL A 254 -8.80 8.09 -13.60
N TRP A 255 -7.83 8.07 -12.68
CA TRP A 255 -6.51 8.65 -12.92
C TRP A 255 -5.40 7.93 -12.17
N MET A 256 -4.27 7.69 -12.85
CA MET A 256 -3.04 7.15 -12.27
C MET A 256 -1.83 7.70 -13.01
N PRO A 257 -0.68 7.96 -12.34
CA PRO A 257 0.55 8.27 -13.06
C PRO A 257 0.89 7.18 -14.07
N LYS A 258 1.37 7.56 -15.25
CA LYS A 258 1.71 6.60 -16.31
C LYS A 258 2.72 5.56 -15.83
N SER A 259 3.72 5.98 -15.05
CA SER A 259 4.69 5.08 -14.43
C SER A 259 4.03 4.01 -13.55
N LEU A 260 3.01 4.37 -12.76
CA LEU A 260 2.26 3.42 -11.95
C LEU A 260 1.43 2.47 -12.84
N LYS A 261 0.78 2.99 -13.88
CA LYS A 261 0.05 2.15 -14.85
C LYS A 261 0.94 1.09 -15.47
N GLU A 262 2.13 1.47 -15.91
CA GLU A 262 3.13 0.58 -16.50
C GLU A 262 3.60 -0.47 -15.49
N GLU A 263 3.85 -0.08 -14.24
CA GLU A 263 4.34 -0.97 -13.19
C GLU A 263 3.33 -2.07 -12.82
N ILE A 264 2.02 -1.75 -12.76
CA ILE A 264 0.97 -2.71 -12.38
C ILE A 264 0.16 -3.23 -13.58
N ALA A 265 0.60 -2.95 -14.81
CA ALA A 265 -0.20 -3.15 -16.04
C ALA A 265 -0.78 -4.56 -16.17
N ASP A 266 0.04 -5.58 -16.01
CA ASP A 266 -0.38 -6.98 -16.20
C ASP A 266 -1.46 -7.40 -15.20
N ARG A 267 -1.25 -7.05 -13.92
CA ARG A 267 -2.21 -7.33 -12.83
C ARG A 267 -3.49 -6.52 -12.98
N PHE A 268 -3.38 -5.26 -13.42
CA PHE A 268 -4.52 -4.40 -13.66
C PHE A 268 -5.37 -4.93 -14.81
N LYS A 269 -4.76 -5.29 -15.93
CA LYS A 269 -5.45 -5.85 -17.10
C LYS A 269 -6.16 -7.17 -16.77
N ALA A 270 -5.49 -8.07 -16.04
CA ALA A 270 -6.11 -9.31 -15.57
C ALA A 270 -7.35 -9.03 -14.70
N ARG A 271 -7.25 -8.10 -13.75
CA ARG A 271 -8.40 -7.68 -12.95
C ARG A 271 -9.50 -7.01 -13.76
N ALA A 272 -9.15 -6.19 -14.73
CA ALA A 272 -10.08 -5.49 -15.59
C ALA A 272 -10.89 -6.46 -16.46
N GLU A 273 -10.23 -7.50 -16.98
CA GLU A 273 -10.87 -8.62 -17.67
C GLU A 273 -11.86 -9.37 -16.76
N GLU A 274 -11.46 -9.70 -15.53
CA GLU A 274 -12.35 -10.32 -14.54
C GLU A 274 -13.57 -9.45 -14.16
N LEU A 275 -13.46 -8.12 -14.32
CA LEU A 275 -14.55 -7.16 -14.08
C LEU A 275 -15.40 -6.88 -15.33
N GLY A 276 -15.08 -7.50 -16.47
CA GLY A 276 -15.82 -7.29 -17.72
C GLY A 276 -15.48 -5.99 -18.47
N VAL A 277 -14.38 -5.32 -18.13
CA VAL A 277 -13.89 -4.12 -18.83
C VAL A 277 -12.40 -4.28 -19.20
N PRO A 278 -12.02 -5.20 -20.12
CA PRO A 278 -10.62 -5.49 -20.43
C PRO A 278 -9.77 -4.28 -20.86
N ASP A 279 -10.40 -3.27 -21.46
CA ASP A 279 -9.77 -2.02 -21.92
C ASP A 279 -9.74 -0.92 -20.84
N LEU A 280 -10.09 -1.23 -19.58
CA LEU A 280 -10.21 -0.24 -18.50
C LEU A 280 -8.94 0.61 -18.35
N LEU A 281 -7.75 0.00 -18.43
CA LEU A 281 -6.48 0.73 -18.24
C LEU A 281 -6.29 1.86 -19.26
N ASP A 282 -6.79 1.67 -20.48
CA ASP A 282 -6.74 2.67 -21.56
C ASP A 282 -7.79 3.77 -21.40
N LYS A 283 -8.79 3.55 -20.54
CA LYS A 283 -9.82 4.52 -20.17
C LYS A 283 -9.41 5.36 -18.95
N VAL A 284 -8.47 4.89 -18.13
CA VAL A 284 -7.94 5.66 -17.00
C VAL A 284 -7.06 6.80 -17.54
N ALA A 285 -7.24 8.03 -17.07
CA ALA A 285 -6.38 9.16 -17.44
C ALA A 285 -5.00 9.07 -16.73
N ASP A 286 -4.03 9.84 -17.19
CA ASP A 286 -2.72 10.04 -16.54
C ASP A 286 -2.23 11.47 -16.81
N GLU A 287 -1.01 11.79 -16.37
CA GLU A 287 -0.41 13.11 -16.53
C GLU A 287 -0.19 13.52 -17.99
N THR A 288 -0.27 12.60 -18.95
CA THR A 288 -0.22 12.93 -20.39
C THR A 288 -1.55 13.41 -20.95
N ILE A 289 -2.65 13.19 -20.21
CA ILE A 289 -3.98 13.69 -20.52
C ILE A 289 -4.24 15.01 -19.77
N GLY A 290 -3.99 15.02 -18.45
CA GLY A 290 -4.27 16.19 -17.61
C GLY A 290 -3.95 15.96 -16.14
N THR A 291 -3.92 17.06 -15.39
CA THR A 291 -3.64 17.12 -13.94
C THR A 291 -4.70 17.89 -13.15
N SER A 292 -5.84 18.21 -13.76
CA SER A 292 -7.07 18.68 -13.08
C SER A 292 -8.27 17.78 -13.44
N GLU A 293 -9.34 17.82 -12.65
CA GLU A 293 -10.58 17.07 -12.97
C GLU A 293 -11.19 17.56 -14.31
N GLU A 294 -11.15 18.87 -14.58
CA GLU A 294 -11.68 19.47 -15.80
C GLU A 294 -10.89 19.08 -17.05
N GLU A 295 -9.57 18.89 -16.93
CA GLU A 295 -8.72 18.47 -18.05
C GLU A 295 -8.97 17.01 -18.43
N ILE A 296 -9.21 16.14 -17.45
CA ILE A 296 -9.36 14.70 -17.69
C ILE A 296 -10.81 14.29 -18.00
N LEU A 297 -11.81 15.04 -17.54
CA LEU A 297 -13.22 14.68 -17.73
C LEU A 297 -13.59 14.47 -19.22
N PRO A 298 -13.23 15.34 -20.18
CA PRO A 298 -13.55 15.11 -21.59
C PRO A 298 -12.95 13.82 -22.14
N PHE A 299 -11.75 13.44 -21.69
CA PHE A 299 -11.13 12.16 -22.06
C PHE A 299 -11.89 10.98 -21.48
N LEU A 300 -12.32 11.07 -20.21
CA LEU A 300 -13.11 10.02 -19.56
C LEU A 300 -14.46 9.82 -20.27
N GLU A 301 -15.10 10.92 -20.71
CA GLU A 301 -16.34 10.90 -21.50
C GLU A 301 -16.11 10.26 -22.88
N GLU A 302 -15.09 10.71 -23.62
CA GLU A 302 -14.72 10.17 -24.94
C GLU A 302 -14.44 8.66 -24.88
N LYS A 303 -13.73 8.21 -23.83
CA LYS A 303 -13.39 6.81 -23.61
C LYS A 303 -14.53 5.99 -23.01
N GLY A 304 -15.64 6.62 -22.61
CA GLY A 304 -16.76 5.95 -21.94
C GLY A 304 -16.31 5.27 -20.65
N HIS A 305 -15.59 5.98 -19.78
CA HIS A 305 -15.09 5.43 -18.54
C HIS A 305 -16.26 5.00 -17.62
N PRO A 306 -16.28 3.76 -17.09
CA PRO A 306 -17.44 3.22 -16.38
C PRO A 306 -17.85 4.02 -15.13
N ALA A 307 -16.89 4.62 -14.42
CA ALA A 307 -17.15 5.46 -13.26
C ALA A 307 -18.19 6.57 -13.51
N LEU A 308 -18.23 7.14 -14.72
CA LEU A 308 -19.14 8.25 -15.05
C LEU A 308 -20.63 7.85 -15.03
N THR A 309 -20.92 6.56 -15.22
CA THR A 309 -22.30 6.03 -15.26
C THR A 309 -22.66 5.18 -14.05
N MET A 310 -21.75 5.01 -13.09
CA MET A 310 -22.03 4.36 -11.82
C MET A 310 -22.82 5.29 -10.90
N ASP A 311 -23.43 4.74 -9.85
CA ASP A 311 -24.07 5.54 -8.79
C ASP A 311 -23.11 6.62 -8.25
N PRO A 312 -23.62 7.75 -7.71
CA PRO A 312 -22.77 8.78 -7.12
C PRO A 312 -21.86 8.20 -6.02
N ILE A 313 -20.54 8.43 -6.13
CA ILE A 313 -19.56 7.93 -5.16
C ILE A 313 -19.73 8.58 -3.77
N LEU A 314 -20.28 9.79 -3.72
CA LEU A 314 -20.50 10.55 -2.48
C LEU A 314 -21.88 10.29 -1.84
N GLY A 315 -22.71 9.42 -2.42
CA GLY A 315 -24.10 9.22 -2.00
C GLY A 315 -25.08 10.16 -2.69
#